data_AF-A0A521JQ24-F1
#
_entry.id   AF-A0A521JQ24-F1
#
_cell.length_a   1.000
_cell.length_b   1.000
_cell.length_c   1.000
_cell.angle_alpha   90.00
_cell.angle_beta   90.00
_cell.angle_gamma   90.00
#
_symmetry.space_group_name_H-M   'P 1'
#
loop_
_entity.id
_entity.type
_entity.pdbx_description
1 polymer ?
#
loop_
_entity_poly.entity_id
_entity_poly.type
_entity_poly.pdbx_seq_one_letter_code
_entity_poly.pdbx_strand_id
1 'polypeptide(L)'
;MKQTDKKKLIKVGEFSDKFNNLISANIPLLKIYCSKGLRTHLIKREHYSCLPYINAIPDIIENPDYIGINPNENETTIELIKVYNKNILIGIKLDADENYLYVSTMYELQESKLIRRLHSGRLKIYIDE
;
A
#
# COMPACT_ATOMS: atom_id res chain seq x y z
N MET A 1 -9.31 7.89 19.69
CA MET A 1 -9.55 6.42 19.65
C MET A 1 -9.43 5.79 21.05
N LYS A 2 -10.14 4.69 21.39
CA LYS A 2 -9.95 3.99 22.69
C LYS A 2 -8.58 3.31 22.70
N GLN A 3 -7.87 3.37 23.83
CA GLN A 3 -6.52 2.85 24.07
C GLN A 3 -6.29 1.37 23.67
N THR A 4 -7.37 0.62 23.43
CA THR A 4 -7.43 -0.78 23.01
C THR A 4 -7.07 -1.06 21.54
N ASP A 5 -7.21 -0.10 20.62
CA ASP A 5 -6.99 -0.38 19.18
C ASP A 5 -5.52 -0.25 18.75
N LYS A 6 -4.70 0.56 19.45
CA LYS A 6 -3.25 0.66 19.22
C LYS A 6 -2.52 -0.68 19.44
N LYS A 7 -3.02 -1.58 20.31
CA LYS A 7 -2.43 -2.92 20.54
C LYS A 7 -2.60 -3.90 19.36
N LYS A 8 -3.33 -3.53 18.31
CA LYS A 8 -3.58 -4.37 17.12
C LYS A 8 -2.79 -3.93 15.89
N LEU A 9 -2.02 -2.84 15.99
CA LEU A 9 -1.20 -2.33 14.90
C LEU A 9 0.23 -2.84 15.03
N ILE A 10 0.78 -3.35 13.93
CA ILE A 10 2.15 -3.82 13.82
C ILE A 10 2.86 -2.88 12.85
N LYS A 11 4.00 -2.31 13.22
CA LYS A 11 4.81 -1.52 12.30
C LYS A 11 5.32 -2.44 11.19
N VAL A 12 5.08 -2.07 9.94
CA VAL A 12 5.49 -2.84 8.75
C VAL A 12 6.41 -2.07 7.82
N GLY A 13 6.62 -0.78 8.05
CA GLY A 13 7.57 0.00 7.27
C GLY A 13 7.54 1.49 7.62
N GLU A 14 8.19 2.29 6.80
CA GLU A 14 8.19 3.76 6.87
C GLU A 14 8.03 4.31 5.45
N PHE A 15 7.36 5.45 5.33
CA PHE A 15 7.14 6.08 4.02
C PHE A 15 8.40 6.83 3.58
N SER A 16 8.88 6.53 2.38
CA SER A 16 10.10 7.10 1.82
C SER A 16 9.84 8.43 1.12
N ASP A 17 10.73 9.41 1.28
CA ASP A 17 10.65 10.67 0.53
C ASP A 17 10.89 10.47 -0.98
N LYS A 18 11.62 9.41 -1.37
CA LYS A 18 11.75 9.00 -2.78
C LYS A 18 10.37 8.82 -3.43
N PHE A 19 9.38 8.34 -2.68
CA PHE A 19 8.01 8.16 -3.16
C PHE A 19 7.31 9.48 -3.46
N ASN A 20 7.43 10.47 -2.59
CA ASN A 20 6.86 11.82 -2.80
C ASN A 20 7.39 12.44 -4.09
N ASN A 21 8.70 12.39 -4.27
CA ASN A 21 9.36 12.91 -5.47
C ASN A 21 8.86 12.20 -6.73
N LEU A 22 8.77 10.87 -6.68
CA LEU A 22 8.34 10.07 -7.82
C LEU A 22 6.87 10.37 -8.19
N ILE A 23 5.93 10.38 -7.25
CA ILE A 23 4.50 10.62 -7.55
C ILE A 23 4.08 12.09 -7.51
N SER A 24 5.01 13.01 -7.27
CA SER A 24 4.77 14.45 -7.14
C SER A 24 3.70 14.77 -6.08
N ALA A 25 3.82 14.14 -4.91
CA ALA A 25 2.93 14.35 -3.78
C ALA A 25 3.68 14.87 -2.55
N ASN A 26 2.93 15.32 -1.55
CA ASN A 26 3.46 15.80 -0.28
C ASN A 26 2.87 15.00 0.88
N ILE A 27 3.20 13.71 0.92
CA ILE A 27 2.71 12.78 1.94
C ILE A 27 3.67 12.82 3.12
N PRO A 28 3.17 12.93 4.37
CA PRO A 28 4.02 12.92 5.55
C PRO A 28 4.89 11.67 5.66
N LEU A 29 6.17 11.87 6.00
CA LEU A 29 7.15 10.79 6.21
C LEU A 29 6.90 10.08 7.55
N LEU A 30 5.90 9.20 7.56
CA LEU A 30 5.40 8.53 8.75
C LEU A 30 5.67 7.02 8.73
N LYS A 31 5.58 6.42 9.91
CA LYS A 31 5.58 4.97 10.07
C LYS A 31 4.29 4.39 9.46
N ILE A 32 4.45 3.26 8.77
CA ILE A 32 3.36 2.51 8.17
C ILE A 32 3.04 1.31 9.06
N TYR A 33 1.76 1.15 9.38
CA TYR A 33 1.25 0.09 10.24
C TYR A 33 0.29 -0.84 9.50
N CYS A 34 0.25 -2.09 9.93
CA CYS A 34 -0.72 -3.07 9.48
C CYS A 34 -1.56 -3.53 10.68
N SER A 35 -2.87 -3.56 10.50
CA SER A 35 -3.79 -4.10 11.50
C SER A 35 -3.79 -5.61 11.47
N LYS A 36 -3.85 -6.25 12.65
CA LYS A 36 -4.15 -7.69 12.77
C LYS A 36 -5.47 -8.09 12.08
N GLY A 37 -6.36 -7.14 11.82
CA GLY A 37 -7.61 -7.33 11.08
C GLY A 37 -7.46 -7.43 9.55
N LEU A 38 -6.28 -7.15 8.97
CA LEU A 38 -6.07 -7.16 7.52
C LEU A 38 -6.43 -8.53 6.93
N ARG A 39 -5.97 -9.62 7.54
CA ARG A 39 -6.29 -10.98 7.08
C ARG A 39 -7.80 -11.21 6.98
N THR A 40 -8.55 -10.81 7.99
CA THR A 40 -10.01 -10.91 8.00
C THR A 40 -10.65 -10.04 6.91
N HIS A 41 -10.12 -8.84 6.68
CA HIS A 41 -10.55 -7.97 5.58
C HIS A 41 -10.35 -8.65 4.21
N LEU A 42 -9.18 -9.24 3.97
CA LEU A 42 -8.88 -9.93 2.71
C LEU A 42 -9.82 -11.11 2.46
N ILE A 43 -10.11 -11.90 3.49
CA ILE A 43 -11.07 -13.02 3.40
C ILE A 43 -12.47 -12.50 3.07
N LYS A 44 -12.94 -11.43 3.72
CA LYS A 44 -14.26 -10.84 3.47
C LYS A 44 -14.40 -10.21 2.09
N ARG A 45 -13.30 -9.75 1.50
CA ARG A 45 -13.24 -9.17 0.16
C ARG A 45 -12.85 -10.18 -0.92
N GLU A 46 -12.77 -11.47 -0.55
CA GLU A 46 -12.42 -12.58 -1.44
C GLU A 46 -11.02 -12.42 -2.10
N HIS A 47 -10.11 -11.70 -1.45
CA HIS A 47 -8.71 -11.52 -1.88
C HIS A 47 -7.81 -12.66 -1.39
N TYR A 48 -8.26 -13.90 -1.57
CA TYR A 48 -7.58 -15.09 -1.04
C TYR A 48 -6.16 -15.27 -1.60
N SER A 49 -5.93 -14.86 -2.84
CA SER A 49 -4.61 -14.97 -3.49
C SER A 49 -3.52 -14.14 -2.81
N CYS A 50 -3.89 -13.17 -1.97
CA CYS A 50 -2.96 -12.29 -1.27
C CYS A 50 -2.59 -12.78 0.14
N LEU A 51 -3.29 -13.78 0.68
CA LEU A 51 -3.01 -14.30 2.01
C LEU A 51 -1.55 -14.75 2.22
N PRO A 52 -0.89 -15.43 1.25
CA PRO A 52 0.52 -15.80 1.38
C PRO A 52 1.48 -14.61 1.46
N TYR A 53 1.07 -13.45 0.95
CA TYR A 53 1.91 -12.26 0.79
C TYR A 53 1.80 -11.27 1.96
N ILE A 54 0.93 -11.50 2.95
CA ILE A 54 0.77 -10.59 4.10
C ILE A 54 2.12 -10.37 4.82
N ASN A 55 2.92 -11.41 4.96
CA ASN A 55 4.24 -11.31 5.61
C ASN A 55 5.29 -10.60 4.74
N ALA A 56 5.01 -10.41 3.45
CA ALA A 56 5.87 -9.69 2.52
C ALA A 56 5.55 -8.19 2.44
N ILE A 57 4.54 -7.68 3.17
CA ILE A 57 4.20 -6.26 3.20
C ILE A 57 5.42 -5.35 3.48
N PRO A 58 6.33 -5.67 4.43
CA PRO A 58 7.54 -4.87 4.62
C PRO A 58 8.41 -4.77 3.36
N ASP A 59 8.62 -5.88 2.65
CA ASP A 59 9.36 -5.92 1.38
C ASP A 59 8.67 -5.11 0.28
N ILE A 60 7.33 -5.17 0.19
CA ILE A 60 6.56 -4.37 -0.78
C ILE A 60 6.71 -2.86 -0.48
N ILE A 61 6.78 -2.48 0.80
CA ILE A 61 6.96 -1.09 1.22
C ILE A 61 8.39 -0.60 0.92
N GLU A 62 9.39 -1.42 1.22
CA GLU A 62 10.80 -1.06 1.07
C GLU A 62 11.23 -1.07 -0.40
N ASN A 63 10.80 -2.07 -1.16
CA ASN A 63 11.26 -2.35 -2.51
C ASN A 63 10.09 -2.53 -3.50
N PRO A 64 9.13 -1.61 -3.64
CA PRO A 64 8.06 -1.76 -4.63
C PRO A 64 8.64 -1.77 -6.05
N ASP A 65 7.96 -2.39 -7.01
CA ASP A 65 8.32 -2.26 -8.43
C ASP A 65 7.56 -1.09 -9.07
N TYR A 66 6.38 -0.76 -8.54
CA TYR A 66 5.59 0.39 -8.99
C TYR A 66 4.94 1.14 -7.83
N ILE A 67 4.74 2.44 -8.02
CA ILE A 67 4.02 3.31 -7.09
C ILE A 67 3.06 4.23 -7.83
N GLY A 68 1.95 4.58 -7.18
CA GLY A 68 1.02 5.59 -7.67
C GLY A 68 0.05 6.09 -6.61
N ILE A 69 -0.94 6.84 -7.06
CA ILE A 69 -2.05 7.35 -6.24
C ILE A 69 -3.36 6.89 -6.87
N ASN A 70 -4.32 6.46 -6.06
CA ASN A 70 -5.68 6.17 -6.52
C ASN A 70 -6.47 7.49 -6.69
N PRO A 71 -6.78 7.94 -7.91
CA PRO A 71 -7.53 9.18 -8.14
C PRO A 71 -9.04 9.02 -7.88
N ASN A 72 -9.52 7.80 -7.65
CA ASN A 72 -10.95 7.49 -7.53
C ASN A 72 -11.46 7.55 -6.09
N GLU A 73 -10.60 7.90 -5.13
CA GLU A 73 -10.98 8.04 -3.73
C GLU A 73 -10.85 9.50 -3.30
N ASN A 74 -11.79 9.95 -2.47
CA ASN A 74 -11.77 11.31 -1.92
C ASN A 74 -10.55 11.54 -1.01
N GLU A 75 -10.07 10.46 -0.38
CA GLU A 75 -8.85 10.44 0.42
C GLU A 75 -7.67 9.95 -0.42
N THR A 76 -6.50 10.55 -0.19
CA THR A 76 -5.27 10.11 -0.85
C THR A 76 -4.94 8.68 -0.43
N THR A 77 -4.95 7.78 -1.42
CA THR A 77 -4.52 6.39 -1.24
C THR A 77 -3.30 6.14 -2.09
N ILE A 78 -2.17 5.84 -1.45
CA ILE A 78 -0.96 5.41 -2.14
C ILE A 78 -1.15 3.96 -2.56
N GLU A 79 -0.79 3.63 -3.80
CA GLU A 79 -0.74 2.27 -4.31
C GLU A 79 0.73 1.88 -4.47
N LEU A 80 1.17 0.83 -3.76
CA LEU A 80 2.47 0.17 -3.99
C LEU A 80 2.22 -1.20 -4.60
N ILE A 81 3.02 -1.56 -5.60
CA ILE A 81 2.90 -2.85 -6.29
C ILE A 81 4.25 -3.53 -6.32
N LYS A 82 4.26 -4.81 -5.93
CA LYS A 82 5.39 -5.72 -6.13
C LYS A 82 4.98 -6.87 -7.05
N VAL A 83 5.83 -7.18 -8.01
CA VAL A 83 5.68 -8.27 -8.97
C VAL A 83 6.38 -9.50 -8.42
N TYR A 84 5.59 -10.51 -8.10
CA TYR A 84 6.07 -11.86 -7.80
C TYR A 84 5.73 -12.77 -8.99
N ASN A 85 5.05 -13.90 -8.76
CA ASN A 85 4.32 -14.60 -9.83
C ASN A 85 2.98 -13.91 -10.19
N LYS A 86 2.62 -12.88 -9.43
CA LYS A 86 1.41 -12.08 -9.49
C LYS A 86 1.77 -10.64 -9.17
N ASN A 87 0.96 -9.69 -9.65
CA ASN A 87 1.13 -8.29 -9.29
C ASN A 87 0.37 -8.03 -8.00
N ILE A 88 1.09 -7.89 -6.90
CA ILE A 88 0.49 -7.70 -5.58
C ILE A 88 0.48 -6.21 -5.26
N LEU A 89 -0.72 -5.64 -5.14
CA LEU A 89 -0.93 -4.25 -4.80
C LEU A 89 -1.30 -4.13 -3.32
N ILE A 90 -0.67 -3.20 -2.60
CA ILE A 90 -1.12 -2.72 -1.29
C ILE A 90 -1.58 -1.26 -1.38
N GLY A 91 -2.69 -0.96 -0.71
CA GLY A 91 -3.20 0.40 -0.56
C GLY A 91 -2.78 0.96 0.80
N ILE A 92 -2.18 2.14 0.82
CA ILE A 92 -1.76 2.83 2.04
C ILE A 92 -2.53 4.15 2.19
N LYS A 93 -3.06 4.40 3.38
CA LYS A 93 -3.82 5.61 3.72
C LYS A 93 -3.25 6.31 4.94
N LEU A 94 -3.48 7.62 5.02
CA LEU A 94 -3.21 8.43 6.21
C LEU A 94 -4.40 8.37 7.16
N ASP A 95 -4.13 8.00 8.40
CA ASP A 95 -5.05 8.25 9.52
C ASP A 95 -4.72 9.64 10.07
N ALA A 96 -5.53 10.64 9.71
CA ALA A 96 -5.28 12.04 10.04
C ALA A 96 -5.45 12.34 11.53
N ASP A 97 -6.34 11.61 12.22
CA ASP A 97 -6.62 11.83 13.64
C ASP A 97 -5.47 11.36 14.53
N GLU A 98 -4.79 10.29 14.12
CA GLU A 98 -3.77 9.63 14.93
C GLU A 98 -2.36 9.73 14.33
N ASN A 99 -2.22 10.43 13.20
CA ASN A 99 -0.97 10.79 12.53
C ASN A 99 -0.05 9.59 12.21
N TYR A 100 -0.61 8.57 11.56
CA TYR A 100 0.16 7.43 11.04
C TYR A 100 -0.38 6.95 9.69
N LEU A 101 0.46 6.25 8.93
CA LEU A 101 0.05 5.60 7.69
C LEU A 101 -0.32 4.14 7.97
N TYR A 102 -1.28 3.60 7.22
CA TYR A 102 -1.67 2.19 7.39
C TYR A 102 -2.01 1.50 6.08
N VAL A 103 -1.76 0.19 6.06
CA VAL A 103 -2.17 -0.70 4.97
C VAL A 103 -3.67 -0.92 5.08
N SER A 104 -4.44 -0.32 4.16
CA SER A 104 -5.90 -0.37 4.13
C SER A 104 -6.43 -1.58 3.37
N THR A 105 -5.70 -2.05 2.36
CA THR A 105 -6.07 -3.21 1.55
C THR A 105 -4.86 -3.85 0.87
N MET A 106 -5.07 -5.05 0.36
CA MET A 106 -4.11 -5.80 -0.45
C MET A 106 -4.88 -6.67 -1.45
N TYR A 107 -4.50 -6.66 -2.72
CA TYR A 107 -5.14 -7.52 -3.72
C TYR A 107 -4.23 -7.77 -4.93
N GLU A 108 -4.55 -8.82 -5.67
CA GLU A 108 -3.92 -9.14 -6.94
C GLU A 108 -4.42 -8.19 -8.03
N LEU A 109 -3.51 -7.44 -8.64
CA LEU A 109 -3.80 -6.58 -9.77
C LEU A 109 -3.61 -7.36 -11.07
N GLN A 110 -4.66 -7.41 -11.88
CA GLN A 110 -4.56 -8.02 -13.22
C GLN A 110 -3.54 -7.29 -14.08
N GLU A 111 -2.78 -8.05 -14.87
CA GLU A 111 -1.74 -7.55 -15.79
C GLU A 111 -2.26 -6.43 -16.70
N SER A 112 -3.43 -6.61 -17.29
CA SER A 112 -4.07 -5.59 -18.14
C SER A 112 -4.35 -4.28 -17.40
N LYS A 113 -4.66 -4.34 -16.09
CA LYS A 113 -4.85 -3.14 -15.26
C LYS A 113 -3.52 -2.49 -14.90
N LEU A 114 -2.47 -3.28 -14.65
CA LEU A 114 -1.12 -2.78 -14.41
C LEU A 114 -0.64 -1.98 -15.64
N ILE A 115 -0.64 -2.61 -16.81
CA ILE A 115 -0.23 -2.01 -18.09
C ILE A 115 -1.02 -0.72 -18.36
N ARG A 116 -2.34 -0.75 -18.20
CA ARG A 116 -3.18 0.43 -18.42
C ARG A 116 -2.82 1.59 -17.49
N ARG A 117 -2.56 1.31 -16.21
CA ARG A 117 -2.22 2.34 -15.22
C ARG A 117 -0.82 2.92 -15.43
N LEU A 118 0.12 2.11 -15.93
CA LEU A 118 1.43 2.58 -16.38
C LEU A 118 1.28 3.50 -17.60
N HIS A 119 0.52 3.06 -18.60
CA HIS A 119 0.27 3.87 -19.80
C HIS A 119 -0.43 5.20 -19.49
N SER A 120 -1.33 5.24 -18.51
CA SER A 120 -2.00 6.47 -18.11
C SER A 120 -1.17 7.36 -17.18
N GLY A 121 0.04 6.95 -16.79
CA GLY A 121 0.88 7.64 -15.80
C GLY A 121 0.34 7.60 -14.36
N ARG A 122 -0.71 6.81 -14.10
CA ARG A 122 -1.25 6.61 -12.73
C ARG A 122 -0.27 5.83 -11.85
N LEU A 123 0.45 4.91 -12.47
CA LEU A 123 1.57 4.20 -11.84
C LEU A 123 2.88 4.66 -12.49
N LYS A 124 3.93 4.72 -11.68
CA LYS A 124 5.30 4.99 -12.07
C LYS A 124 6.18 3.83 -11.64
N ILE A 125 7.19 3.53 -12.45
CA ILE A 125 8.20 2.51 -12.13
C ILE A 125 9.07 3.04 -10.99
N TYR A 126 9.29 2.21 -9.97
CA TYR A 126 10.25 2.48 -8.92
C TYR A 126 11.58 1.77 -9.25
N ILE A 127 12.65 2.55 -9.28
CA ILE A 127 14.01 2.05 -9.46
C ILE A 127 14.78 2.52 -8.23
N ASP A 128 15.31 1.59 -7.45
CA ASP A 128 16.19 1.94 -6.35
C ASP A 128 17.57 2.26 -6.92
N GLU A 129 17.80 3.55 -7.17
CA GLU A 129 19.11 4.12 -7.47
C GLU A 129 19.96 4.29 -6.20
#